data_AF-A0A538DTG8-F1
#
_entry.id   AF-A0A538DTG8-F1
#
_cell.length_a   1.000
_cell.length_b   1.000
_cell.length_c   1.000
_cell.angle_alpha   90.00
_cell.angle_beta   90.00
_cell.angle_gamma   90.00
#
_symmetry.space_group_name_H-M   'P 1'
#
loop_
_entity.id
_entity.type
_entity.pdbx_description
1 polymer ?
#
loop_
_entity_poly.entity_id
_entity_poly.type
_entity_poly.pdbx_seq_one_letter_code
_entity_poly.pdbx_strand_id
1 'polypeptide(L)' 'MRTPRVGRLYARAIDATWRWAEHHGKISRSHPRSRRFGAFGDGAAICFPVTALYGERWMHIGRGALIGPYVSLA' A
#
# COMPACT_ATOMS: atom_id res chain seq x y z
N MET A 1 -35.03 -13.59 -3.15
CA MET A 1 -34.87 -12.59 -2.06
C MET A 1 -33.44 -12.65 -1.52
N ARG A 2 -32.55 -11.76 -1.97
CA ARG A 2 -31.22 -11.56 -1.33
C ARG A 2 -31.48 -10.82 -0.02
N THR A 3 -31.26 -11.46 1.13
CA THR A 3 -31.55 -10.88 2.44
C THR A 3 -30.73 -9.59 2.63
N PRO A 4 -31.37 -8.41 2.76
CA PRO A 4 -30.67 -7.11 2.77
C PRO A 4 -29.75 -6.93 3.99
N ARG A 5 -29.92 -7.74 5.04
CA ARG A 5 -29.06 -7.76 6.24
C ARG A 5 -27.71 -8.41 5.98
N VAL A 6 -27.68 -9.50 5.20
CA VAL A 6 -26.44 -10.23 4.87
C VAL A 6 -25.54 -9.35 4.01
N GLY A 7 -26.11 -8.67 2.99
CA GLY A 7 -25.35 -7.75 2.14
C GLY A 7 -24.69 -6.58 2.92
N ARG A 8 -25.37 -6.03 3.94
CA ARG A 8 -24.80 -4.96 4.77
C ARG A 8 -23.65 -5.43 5.65
N LEU A 9 -23.72 -6.65 6.17
CA LEU A 9 -22.61 -7.22 6.95
C LEU A 9 -21.39 -7.45 6.07
N TYR A 10 -21.58 -7.97 4.86
CA TYR A 10 -20.49 -8.11 3.89
C TYR A 10 -19.87 -6.77 3.51
N ALA A 11 -20.67 -5.76 3.21
CA ALA A 11 -20.17 -4.42 2.89
C ALA A 11 -19.30 -3.86 4.03
N ARG A 12 -19.78 -3.96 5.27
CA ARG A 12 -19.01 -3.53 6.46
C ARG A 12 -17.71 -4.31 6.65
N ALA A 13 -17.73 -5.61 6.39
CA ALA A 13 -16.53 -6.44 6.47
C ALA A 13 -15.50 -6.03 5.42
N ILE A 14 -15.94 -5.74 4.19
CA ILE A 14 -15.07 -5.24 3.12
C ILE A 14 -14.49 -3.88 3.51
N ASP A 15 -15.32 -2.93 3.93
CA ASP A 15 -14.87 -1.59 4.33
C ASP A 15 -13.87 -1.64 5.49
N ALA A 16 -14.13 -2.48 6.49
CA ALA A 16 -13.23 -2.66 7.63
C ALA A 16 -11.90 -3.28 7.20
N THR A 17 -11.94 -4.29 6.33
CA THR A 17 -10.74 -4.92 5.77
C THR A 17 -9.94 -3.93 4.94
N TRP A 18 -10.61 -3.09 4.15
CA TRP A 18 -9.99 -2.08 3.33
C TRP A 18 -9.28 -1.02 4.17
N ARG A 19 -9.96 -0.48 5.20
CA ARG A 19 -9.34 0.48 6.15
C ARG A 19 -8.14 -0.12 6.88
N TRP A 20 -8.24 -1.39 7.28
CA TRP A 20 -7.12 -2.09 7.89
C TRP A 20 -5.93 -2.17 6.92
N ALA A 21 -6.19 -2.48 5.65
CA ALA A 21 -5.18 -2.54 4.60
C ALA A 21 -4.57 -1.16 4.29
N GLU A 22 -5.35 -0.08 4.27
CA GLU A 22 -4.84 1.29 4.11
C GLU A 22 -3.85 1.68 5.24
N HIS A 23 -4.15 1.26 6.48
CA HIS A 23 -3.29 1.55 7.62
C HIS A 23 -2.02 0.70 7.67
N HIS A 24 -2.09 -0.58 7.29
CA HIS A 24 -1.01 -1.55 7.51
C HIS A 24 -0.26 -1.96 6.23
N GLY A 25 -0.87 -1.79 5.05
CA GLY A 25 -0.37 -2.29 3.77
C GLY A 25 0.73 -1.44 3.12
N LYS A 26 1.20 -0.38 3.79
CA LYS A 26 2.26 0.49 3.26
C LYS A 26 3.59 -0.24 3.13
N ILE A 27 4.35 0.06 2.08
CA ILE A 27 5.74 -0.39 1.94
C ILE A 27 6.61 0.62 2.71
N SER A 28 7.13 0.22 3.85
CA SER A 28 8.14 0.95 4.62
C SER A 28 9.52 0.31 4.46
N ARG A 29 10.57 0.92 5.03
CA ARG A 29 11.92 0.33 5.04
C ARG A 29 11.99 -1.06 5.68
N SER A 30 11.17 -1.36 6.68
CA SER A 30 11.11 -2.69 7.30
C SER A 30 10.34 -3.72 6.47
N HIS A 31 9.57 -3.28 5.48
CA HIS A 31 8.79 -4.16 4.63
C HIS A 31 9.72 -4.95 3.68
N PRO A 32 9.55 -6.29 3.50
CA PRO A 32 10.45 -7.10 2.67
C PRO A 32 10.62 -6.59 1.23
N ARG A 33 9.54 -6.01 0.67
CA ARG A 33 9.53 -5.44 -0.68
C ARG A 33 10.48 -4.26 -0.86
N SER A 34 10.81 -3.52 0.19
CA SER A 34 11.76 -2.39 0.13
C SER A 34 13.14 -2.82 -0.38
N ARG A 35 13.53 -4.09 -0.18
CA ARG A 35 14.80 -4.67 -0.67
C ARG A 35 14.89 -4.78 -2.19
N ARG A 36 13.77 -4.62 -2.91
CA ARG A 36 13.75 -4.59 -4.38
C ARG A 36 14.17 -3.24 -4.93
N PHE A 37 14.15 -2.18 -4.11
CA PHE A 37 14.53 -0.83 -4.50
C PHE A 37 16.06 -0.68 -4.50
N GLY A 38 16.58 0.18 -5.38
CA GLY A 38 18.01 0.54 -5.39
C GLY A 38 18.44 1.22 -4.09
N ALA A 39 17.57 2.05 -3.53
CA ALA A 39 17.66 2.52 -2.14
C ALA A 39 16.27 2.78 -1.57
N PHE A 40 16.09 2.55 -0.27
CA PHE A 40 14.86 2.88 0.44
C PHE A 40 15.21 3.49 1.81
N GLY A 41 15.08 4.82 1.90
CA GLY A 41 15.51 5.60 3.06
C GLY A 41 14.68 5.34 4.32
N ASP A 42 15.25 5.66 5.48
CA ASP A 42 14.53 5.62 6.75
C ASP A 42 13.32 6.54 6.75
N GLY A 43 12.22 6.09 7.36
CA GLY A 43 10.98 6.86 7.41
C GLY A 43 10.27 7.03 6.06
N ALA A 44 10.83 6.51 4.96
CA ALA A 44 10.14 6.49 3.69
C ALA A 44 8.98 5.50 3.72
N ALA A 45 7.92 5.80 2.97
CA ALA A 45 6.79 4.91 2.81
C ALA A 45 6.08 5.09 1.46
N ILE A 46 5.64 3.98 0.88
CA ILE A 46 4.70 3.95 -0.25
C ILE A 46 3.36 3.46 0.30
N CYS A 47 2.34 4.31 0.23
CA CYS A 47 1.03 4.01 0.80
C CYS A 47 0.30 2.91 0.01
N PHE A 48 -0.48 2.10 0.73
CA PHE A 48 -1.40 1.15 0.13
C PHE A 48 -2.66 1.87 -0.38
N PRO A 49 -3.27 1.43 -1.51
CA PRO A 49 -2.76 0.41 -2.42
C PRO A 49 -1.68 0.95 -3.37
N VAL A 50 -0.71 0.10 -3.64
CA VAL A 50 0.31 0.33 -4.67
C VAL A 50 -0.27 -0.06 -6.02
N THR A 51 -0.08 0.79 -7.03
CA THR A 51 -0.43 0.46 -8.42
C THR A 51 0.78 -0.19 -9.10
N ALA A 52 1.34 0.44 -10.13
CA ALA A 52 2.41 -0.12 -10.94
C ALA A 52 3.77 0.39 -10.47
N LEU A 53 4.70 -0.54 -10.24
CA LEU A 53 6.10 -0.27 -9.95
C LEU A 53 6.96 -0.95 -11.02
N TYR A 54 7.55 -0.17 -11.91
CA TYR A 54 8.50 -0.65 -12.91
C TYR A 54 9.92 -0.33 -12.46
N GLY A 55 10.88 -1.20 -12.75
CA GLY A 55 12.28 -0.85 -12.52
C GLY A 55 12.68 -0.59 -11.05
N GLU A 56 12.00 -1.18 -10.05
CA GLU A 56 12.24 -0.95 -8.61
C GLU A 56 13.74 -0.86 -8.26
N ARG A 57 14.59 -1.73 -8.84
CA ARG A 57 16.05 -1.78 -8.60
C ARG A 57 16.81 -0.50 -8.97
N TRP A 58 16.24 0.35 -9.83
CA TRP A 58 16.82 1.63 -10.28
C TRP A 58 16.26 2.82 -9.49
N MET A 59 15.25 2.60 -8.65
CA MET A 59 14.61 3.64 -7.85
C MET A 59 15.35 3.84 -6.53
N HIS A 60 15.68 5.09 -6.22
CA HIS A 60 16.30 5.51 -4.98
C HIS A 60 15.33 6.40 -4.19
N ILE A 61 14.62 5.81 -3.23
CA ILE A 61 13.67 6.52 -2.39
C ILE A 61 14.43 7.16 -1.22
N GLY A 62 14.38 8.49 -1.14
CA GLY A 62 15.06 9.28 -0.11
C GLY A 62 14.47 9.10 1.31
N ARG A 63 15.23 9.52 2.32
CA ARG A 63 14.78 9.51 3.73
C ARG A 63 13.53 10.37 3.90
N GLY A 64 12.52 9.86 4.61
CA GLY A 64 11.27 10.56 4.91
C GLY A 64 10.33 10.78 3.71
N ALA A 65 10.64 10.22 2.54
CA ALA A 65 9.79 10.37 1.36
C ALA A 65 8.46 9.60 1.53
N LEU A 66 7.34 10.30 1.30
CA LEU A 66 6.00 9.72 1.30
C LEU A 66 5.45 9.71 -0.12
N ILE A 67 5.12 8.52 -0.60
CA ILE A 67 4.44 8.33 -1.89
C ILE A 67 3.01 7.90 -1.59
N GLY A 68 2.06 8.70 -2.10
CA GLY A 68 0.63 8.47 -1.90
C GLY A 68 0.13 7.17 -2.56
N PRO A 69 -1.09 6.72 -2.20
CA PRO A 69 -1.71 5.58 -2.84
C PRO A 69 -2.03 5.88 -4.31
N TYR A 70 -2.20 4.84 -5.12
CA TYR A 70 -2.57 4.96 -6.54
C TYR A 70 -1.56 5.68 -7.44
N VAL A 71 -0.29 5.77 -7.02
CA VAL A 71 0.79 6.36 -7.82
C VAL A 71 1.57 5.28 -8.55
N SER A 72 1.67 5.42 -9.88
CA SER A 72 2.55 4.60 -10.70
C SER A 72 3.96 5.18 -10.70
N LEU A 73 4.97 4.33 -10.46
CA LEU A 73 6.38 4.69 -10.52
C LEU A 73 7.06 3.86 -11.62
N ALA A 74 7.92 4.49 -12.41
CA ALA A 74 8.71 3.85 -13.46
C ALA A 74 10.17 4.32 -13.43
#